data_AF-A0A2I8A9W9-F1
#
_entry.id   AF-A0A2I8A9W9-F1
#
_cell.length_a   1.000
_cell.length_b   1.000
_cell.length_c   1.000
_cell.angle_alpha   90.00
_cell.angle_beta   90.00
_cell.angle_gamma   90.00
#
_symmetry.space_group_name_H-M   'P 1'
#
loop_
_entity.id
_entity.type
_entity.pdbx_description
1 polymer ?
#
loop_
_entity_poly.entity_id
_entity_poly.type
_entity_poly.pdbx_seq_one_letter_code
_entity_poly.pdbx_strand_id
1 'polypeptide(L)'
;MLRVTAEKFHEQVIAAITSVKEIYTLGNVPLETSVSREYITEQLLDDNGIDFSNINQVNKIITQDDTTDKPPSAVERDLDDLTAEYDTALEIFKNLENIDYGSSQIVAKTTQPARCLTVKMLLLAKEIQANPPKPSNPRRVLISLKLQDLKQQYRDAESSDNTTNTAEIKRQVAEQIDEWLRINAAEKKLIEDSITQLVIAADTGSKLSKLIDEYSDLDFEVIATRVTQIVGVTSSLTGKDYSSALTKMKTLETTINSDPTLRDFLRDVSIKTRLTPTSQPKLCQKLG
;
A
#
# COMPACT_ATOMS: atom_id res chain seq x y z
N MET A 1 22.96 -1.55 19.82
CA MET A 1 22.62 -2.28 18.58
C MET A 1 21.14 -2.61 18.45
N LEU A 2 20.48 -3.16 19.49
CA LEU A 2 19.02 -3.37 19.47
C LEU A 2 18.22 -2.07 19.23
N ARG A 3 18.72 -0.94 19.77
CA ARG A 3 18.23 0.41 19.47
C ARG A 3 18.20 0.72 17.96
N VAL A 4 19.32 0.51 17.27
CA VAL A 4 19.44 0.80 15.83
C VAL A 4 18.43 -0.02 15.02
N THR A 5 18.19 -1.27 15.42
CA THR A 5 17.17 -2.12 14.79
C THR A 5 15.75 -1.61 15.06
N ALA A 6 15.46 -1.15 16.28
CA ALA A 6 14.17 -0.58 16.65
C ALA A 6 13.90 0.76 15.96
N GLU A 7 14.90 1.65 15.88
CA GLU A 7 14.85 2.90 15.09
C GLU A 7 14.64 2.59 13.61
N LYS A 8 15.31 1.56 13.08
CA LYS A 8 15.13 1.20 11.68
C LYS A 8 13.75 0.62 11.38
N PHE A 9 13.27 -0.27 12.24
CA PHE A 9 11.89 -0.76 12.20
C PHE A 9 10.90 0.39 12.27
N HIS A 10 11.21 1.39 13.10
CA HIS A 10 10.44 2.60 13.19
C HIS A 10 10.41 3.31 11.81
N GLU A 11 11.51 3.85 11.33
CA GLU A 11 11.56 4.55 10.04
C GLU A 11 10.79 3.85 8.89
N GLN A 12 10.91 2.52 8.79
CA GLN A 12 10.20 1.71 7.79
C GLN A 12 8.68 1.72 7.94
N VAL A 13 8.16 1.65 9.17
CA VAL A 13 6.71 1.70 9.42
C VAL A 13 6.17 3.08 9.07
N ILE A 14 6.86 4.17 9.43
CA ILE A 14 6.44 5.54 9.02
C ILE A 14 6.41 5.64 7.49
N ALA A 15 7.49 5.19 6.84
CA ALA A 15 7.56 5.21 5.38
C ALA A 15 6.39 4.42 4.77
N ALA A 16 6.12 3.20 5.26
CA ALA A 16 5.05 2.37 4.76
C ALA A 16 3.66 3.00 4.95
N ILE A 17 3.36 3.56 6.12
CA ILE A 17 2.09 4.25 6.38
C ILE A 17 1.96 5.49 5.49
N THR A 18 3.03 6.26 5.35
CA THR A 18 3.05 7.47 4.51
C THR A 18 2.80 7.10 3.05
N SER A 19 3.48 6.07 2.54
CA SER A 19 3.29 5.53 1.19
C SER A 19 1.84 5.10 0.96
N VAL A 20 1.22 4.41 1.92
CA VAL A 20 -0.20 4.04 1.80
C VAL A 20 -1.11 5.28 1.80
N LYS A 21 -0.84 6.28 2.66
CA LYS A 21 -1.59 7.54 2.67
C LYS A 21 -1.44 8.31 1.36
N GLU A 22 -0.24 8.27 0.77
CA GLU A 22 0.02 8.87 -0.53
C GLU A 22 -0.91 8.29 -1.60
N ILE A 23 -1.19 6.97 -1.61
CA ILE A 23 -2.15 6.34 -2.53
C ILE A 23 -3.50 7.06 -2.55
N TYR A 24 -3.98 7.55 -1.41
CA TYR A 24 -5.27 8.24 -1.29
C TYR A 24 -5.22 9.73 -1.68
N THR A 25 -4.03 10.28 -1.93
CA THR A 25 -3.80 11.71 -2.23
C THR A 25 -3.19 11.96 -3.61
N LEU A 26 -3.06 10.91 -4.44
CA LEU A 26 -2.18 10.92 -5.60
C LEU A 26 -2.49 11.97 -6.68
N GLY A 27 -1.40 12.57 -7.15
CA GLY A 27 -1.25 13.27 -8.42
C GLY A 27 -0.11 12.68 -9.27
N ASN A 28 -0.25 12.79 -10.59
CA ASN A 28 0.44 12.09 -11.71
C ASN A 28 1.89 11.58 -11.64
N VAL A 29 2.13 10.44 -12.31
CA VAL A 29 3.45 9.83 -12.67
C VAL A 29 3.37 9.08 -14.05
N PRO A 30 4.47 8.84 -14.82
CA PRO A 30 4.45 8.35 -16.22
C PRO A 30 4.41 6.81 -16.51
N LEU A 31 4.21 6.45 -17.80
CA LEU A 31 3.73 5.17 -18.41
C LEU A 31 4.75 4.13 -18.91
N GLU A 32 4.23 2.88 -19.08
CA GLU A 32 4.36 2.03 -20.30
C GLU A 32 2.98 1.45 -20.71
N THR A 33 2.64 1.40 -22.00
CA THR A 33 1.30 1.03 -22.54
C THR A 33 1.32 -0.16 -23.50
N SER A 34 0.41 -1.11 -23.32
CA SER A 34 -0.03 -2.05 -24.37
C SER A 34 -1.51 -2.40 -24.23
N VAL A 35 -2.39 -1.56 -24.79
CA VAL A 35 -3.84 -1.82 -24.92
C VAL A 35 -4.27 -1.48 -26.36
N SER A 36 -5.23 -2.21 -26.92
CA SER A 36 -5.72 -1.97 -28.29
C SER A 36 -6.51 -0.66 -28.37
N ARG A 37 -5.85 0.38 -28.88
CA ARG A 37 -6.32 1.78 -28.86
C ARG A 37 -7.47 2.07 -29.81
N GLU A 38 -7.48 1.45 -30.99
CA GLU A 38 -8.51 1.73 -32.00
C GLU A 38 -9.91 1.35 -31.50
N TYR A 39 -10.07 0.16 -30.92
CA TYR A 39 -11.38 -0.31 -30.42
C TYR A 39 -11.93 0.56 -29.29
N ILE A 40 -11.09 0.97 -28.33
CA ILE A 40 -11.50 1.84 -27.21
C ILE A 40 -11.87 3.23 -27.73
N THR A 41 -11.13 3.75 -28.71
CA THR A 41 -11.40 5.05 -29.33
C THR A 41 -12.76 5.06 -30.00
N GLU A 42 -13.07 4.02 -30.78
CA GLU A 42 -14.39 3.85 -31.42
C GLU A 42 -15.50 3.73 -30.37
N GLN A 43 -15.32 2.92 -29.34
CA GLN A 43 -16.31 2.76 -28.28
C GLN A 43 -16.59 4.07 -27.53
N LEU A 44 -15.57 4.85 -27.19
CA LEU A 44 -15.73 6.15 -26.50
C LEU A 44 -16.47 7.19 -27.36
N LEU A 45 -16.25 7.16 -28.67
CA LEU A 45 -16.85 8.10 -29.63
C LEU A 45 -18.28 7.70 -30.01
N ASP A 46 -18.55 6.41 -30.24
CA ASP A 46 -19.77 5.93 -30.87
C ASP A 46 -20.87 5.52 -29.85
N ASP A 47 -20.50 5.12 -28.63
CA ASP A 47 -21.48 4.64 -27.65
C ASP A 47 -22.19 5.80 -26.92
N ASN A 48 -23.42 6.10 -27.32
CA ASN A 48 -24.24 7.17 -26.76
C ASN A 48 -24.63 6.97 -25.27
N GLY A 49 -24.45 5.78 -24.70
CA GLY A 49 -24.79 5.45 -23.32
C GLY A 49 -23.70 5.75 -22.29
N ILE A 50 -22.53 6.25 -22.72
CA ILE A 50 -21.42 6.59 -21.82
C ILE A 50 -21.74 7.86 -21.02
N ASP A 51 -21.77 7.73 -19.70
CA ASP A 51 -21.77 8.87 -18.77
C ASP A 51 -20.32 9.21 -18.37
N PHE A 52 -19.76 10.24 -19.00
CA PHE A 52 -18.40 10.71 -18.71
C PHE A 52 -18.24 11.31 -17.31
N SER A 53 -19.33 11.66 -16.63
CA SER A 53 -19.29 12.07 -15.23
C SER A 53 -19.03 10.88 -14.30
N ASN A 54 -19.31 9.66 -14.76
CA ASN A 54 -19.01 8.43 -14.06
C ASN A 54 -17.61 7.90 -14.42
N ILE A 55 -16.61 8.34 -13.66
CA ILE A 55 -15.19 7.95 -13.82
C ILE A 55 -15.00 6.42 -13.83
N ASN A 56 -15.79 5.68 -13.06
CA ASN A 56 -15.70 4.21 -13.01
C ASN A 56 -16.18 3.58 -14.32
N GLN A 57 -17.23 4.13 -14.94
CA GLN A 57 -17.71 3.66 -16.25
C GLN A 57 -16.67 3.93 -17.34
N VAL A 58 -16.10 5.14 -17.37
CA VAL A 58 -15.03 5.49 -18.31
C VAL A 58 -13.80 4.61 -18.11
N ASN A 59 -13.40 4.37 -16.86
CA ASN A 59 -12.29 3.47 -16.54
C ASN A 59 -12.53 2.07 -17.09
N LYS A 60 -13.72 1.48 -16.87
CA LYS A 60 -14.06 0.14 -17.37
C LYS A 60 -13.91 0.02 -18.89
N ILE A 61 -14.33 1.05 -19.62
CA ILE A 61 -14.20 1.10 -21.09
C ILE A 61 -12.73 1.16 -21.50
N ILE A 62 -11.94 2.03 -20.85
CA ILE A 62 -10.52 2.24 -21.18
C ILE A 62 -9.66 1.03 -20.78
N THR A 63 -9.94 0.38 -19.65
CA THR A 63 -9.14 -0.74 -19.16
C THR A 63 -9.64 -2.10 -19.64
N GLN A 64 -10.84 -2.16 -20.22
CA GLN A 64 -11.56 -3.41 -20.56
C GLN A 64 -11.66 -4.39 -19.37
N ASP A 65 -11.66 -3.85 -18.16
CA ASP A 65 -11.56 -4.64 -16.93
C ASP A 65 -12.94 -4.75 -16.28
N ASP A 66 -13.42 -5.99 -16.12
CA ASP A 66 -14.73 -6.32 -15.55
C ASP A 66 -14.71 -6.34 -14.01
N THR A 67 -13.69 -5.75 -13.39
CA THR A 67 -13.54 -5.76 -11.93
C THR A 67 -14.73 -5.06 -11.28
N THR A 68 -15.50 -5.88 -10.57
CA THR A 68 -16.74 -5.50 -9.88
C THR A 68 -16.44 -4.36 -8.92
N ASP A 69 -17.32 -3.35 -8.87
CA ASP A 69 -17.22 -2.22 -7.94
C ASP A 69 -17.39 -2.72 -6.51
N LYS A 70 -16.30 -3.20 -5.91
CA LYS A 70 -16.24 -3.38 -4.46
C LYS A 70 -16.14 -1.99 -3.83
N PRO A 71 -16.96 -1.70 -2.82
CA PRO A 71 -16.86 -0.43 -2.10
C PRO A 71 -15.46 -0.28 -1.49
N PRO A 72 -14.94 0.95 -1.35
CA PRO A 72 -13.67 1.20 -0.68
C PRO A 72 -13.71 0.56 0.72
N SER A 73 -12.68 -0.22 1.05
CA SER A 73 -12.56 -0.83 2.38
C SER A 73 -12.27 0.23 3.44
N ALA A 74 -12.51 -0.09 4.71
CA ALA A 74 -12.38 0.82 5.86
C ALA A 74 -10.93 1.25 6.19
N VAL A 75 -10.01 1.07 5.25
CA VAL A 75 -8.55 1.19 5.40
C VAL A 75 -8.09 2.57 5.85
N GLU A 76 -8.79 3.65 5.46
CA GLU A 76 -8.43 5.02 5.92
C GLU A 76 -8.51 5.17 7.44
N ARG A 77 -9.52 4.57 8.09
CA ARG A 77 -9.63 4.61 9.56
C ARG A 77 -8.56 3.75 10.23
N ASP A 78 -8.30 2.58 9.66
CA ASP A 78 -7.28 1.67 10.18
C ASP A 78 -5.87 2.29 10.09
N LEU A 79 -5.61 3.15 9.08
CA LEU A 79 -4.34 3.87 8.93
C LEU A 79 -4.10 4.96 9.97
N ASP A 80 -5.14 5.69 10.37
CA ASP A 80 -5.04 6.74 11.39
C ASP A 80 -4.87 6.13 12.79
N ASP A 81 -5.62 5.06 13.09
CA ASP A 81 -5.44 4.29 14.32
C ASP A 81 -4.03 3.67 14.40
N LEU A 82 -3.51 3.19 13.26
CA LEU A 82 -2.15 2.64 13.16
C LEU A 82 -1.08 3.71 13.37
N THR A 83 -1.32 4.95 12.93
CA THR A 83 -0.41 6.09 13.15
C THR A 83 -0.33 6.44 14.65
N ALA A 84 -1.48 6.53 15.32
CA ALA A 84 -1.55 6.90 16.75
C ALA A 84 -0.95 5.82 17.68
N GLU A 85 -1.21 4.53 17.40
CA GLU A 85 -0.60 3.43 18.15
C GLU A 85 0.92 3.39 17.99
N TYR A 86 1.40 3.91 16.87
CA TYR A 86 2.79 3.90 16.52
C TYR A 86 3.59 5.04 17.18
N ASP A 87 3.01 6.24 17.28
CA ASP A 87 3.57 7.34 18.08
C ASP A 87 3.75 6.91 19.56
N THR A 88 2.81 6.10 20.07
CA THR A 88 2.90 5.51 21.42
C THR A 88 4.03 4.49 21.53
N ALA A 89 4.24 3.66 20.50
CA ALA A 89 5.34 2.70 20.45
C ALA A 89 6.71 3.38 20.35
N LEU A 90 6.80 4.54 19.70
CA LEU A 90 8.03 5.33 19.57
C LEU A 90 8.60 5.77 20.93
N GLU A 91 7.75 6.18 21.87
CA GLU A 91 8.20 6.54 23.22
C GLU A 91 8.85 5.35 23.94
N ILE A 92 8.28 4.15 23.74
CA ILE A 92 8.81 2.90 24.29
C ILE A 92 10.15 2.55 23.64
N PHE A 93 10.31 2.74 22.33
CA PHE A 93 11.56 2.50 21.61
C PHE A 93 12.64 3.55 21.92
N LYS A 94 12.29 4.83 22.10
CA LYS A 94 13.23 5.90 22.51
C LYS A 94 13.82 5.64 23.89
N ASN A 95 13.05 5.06 24.81
CA ASN A 95 13.55 4.67 26.13
C ASN A 95 14.63 3.56 26.09
N LEU A 96 14.88 2.94 24.92
CA LEU A 96 16.05 2.07 24.72
C LEU A 96 17.39 2.84 24.76
N GLU A 97 17.38 4.17 24.64
CA GLU A 97 18.56 5.04 24.62
C GLU A 97 19.27 5.14 25.98
N ASN A 98 18.53 4.96 27.09
CA ASN A 98 19.04 5.13 28.46
C ASN A 98 19.44 3.81 29.13
N ILE A 99 19.57 2.72 28.38
CA ILE A 99 19.77 1.39 28.92
C ILE A 99 21.26 1.02 28.97
N ASP A 100 21.74 0.73 30.17
CA ASP A 100 23.00 0.05 30.40
C ASP A 100 22.93 -1.41 29.91
N TYR A 101 24.03 -1.91 29.35
CA TYR A 101 24.12 -3.24 28.76
C TYR A 101 23.71 -4.32 29.80
N GLY A 102 22.52 -4.93 29.64
CA GLY A 102 22.01 -5.96 30.57
C GLY A 102 20.57 -5.77 31.10
N SER A 103 19.89 -4.64 30.82
CA SER A 103 18.49 -4.48 31.25
C SER A 103 17.50 -5.20 30.33
N SER A 104 17.44 -6.53 30.44
CA SER A 104 16.48 -7.40 29.74
C SER A 104 15.02 -6.97 29.97
N GLN A 105 14.72 -6.39 31.13
CA GLN A 105 13.38 -5.88 31.46
C GLN A 105 12.91 -4.73 30.56
N ILE A 106 13.79 -3.81 30.17
CA ILE A 106 13.40 -2.69 29.32
C ILE A 106 13.32 -3.13 27.85
N VAL A 107 14.21 -4.04 27.42
CA VAL A 107 14.12 -4.68 26.10
C VAL A 107 12.79 -5.46 25.95
N ALA A 108 12.36 -6.17 27.00
CA ALA A 108 11.09 -6.89 27.03
C ALA A 108 9.84 -5.98 26.91
N LYS A 109 9.93 -4.70 27.32
CA LYS A 109 8.82 -3.74 27.14
C LYS A 109 8.59 -3.37 25.67
N THR A 110 9.60 -3.54 24.82
CA THR A 110 9.52 -3.23 23.38
C THR A 110 8.94 -4.37 22.55
N THR A 111 8.86 -5.58 23.11
CA THR A 111 8.43 -6.78 22.40
C THR A 111 6.97 -6.69 21.96
N GLN A 112 6.09 -6.26 22.86
CA GLN A 112 4.66 -6.18 22.59
C GLN A 112 4.30 -5.18 21.47
N PRO A 113 4.76 -3.92 21.49
CA PRO A 113 4.50 -3.00 20.39
C PRO A 113 5.13 -3.49 19.08
N ALA A 114 6.35 -4.05 19.10
CA ALA A 114 6.98 -4.60 17.89
C ALA A 114 6.16 -5.73 17.24
N ARG A 115 5.67 -6.68 18.04
CA ARG A 115 4.84 -7.81 17.58
C ARG A 115 3.49 -7.36 17.05
N CYS A 116 2.83 -6.48 17.77
CA CYS A 116 1.54 -5.91 17.38
C CYS A 116 1.64 -5.20 16.03
N LEU A 117 2.63 -4.32 15.87
CA LEU A 117 2.86 -3.58 14.63
C LEU A 117 3.23 -4.52 13.47
N THR A 118 4.08 -5.52 13.71
CA THR A 118 4.44 -6.55 12.72
C THR A 118 3.20 -7.22 12.11
N VAL A 119 2.29 -7.68 12.97
CA VAL A 119 1.05 -8.34 12.56
C VAL A 119 0.14 -7.37 11.80
N LYS A 120 -0.02 -6.14 12.28
CA LYS A 120 -0.86 -5.14 11.61
C LYS A 120 -0.33 -4.75 10.23
N MET A 121 0.99 -4.57 10.07
CA MET A 121 1.60 -4.30 8.76
C MET A 121 1.34 -5.44 7.77
N LEU A 122 1.47 -6.70 8.21
CA LEU A 122 1.16 -7.84 7.34
C LEU A 122 -0.33 -7.88 6.96
N LEU A 123 -1.24 -7.68 7.93
CA LEU A 123 -2.68 -7.70 7.67
C LEU A 123 -3.08 -6.59 6.70
N LEU A 124 -2.55 -5.38 6.89
CA LEU A 124 -2.79 -4.24 6.01
C LEU A 124 -2.24 -4.50 4.60
N ALA A 125 -1.04 -5.07 4.47
CA ALA A 125 -0.49 -5.45 3.17
C ALA A 125 -1.40 -6.44 2.43
N LYS A 126 -1.93 -7.43 3.15
CA LYS A 126 -2.86 -8.43 2.60
C LYS A 126 -4.20 -7.81 2.22
N GLU A 127 -4.71 -6.87 3.01
CA GLU A 127 -5.97 -6.19 2.73
C GLU A 127 -5.86 -5.32 1.47
N ILE A 128 -4.81 -4.51 1.36
CA ILE A 128 -4.53 -3.68 0.17
C ILE A 128 -4.29 -4.58 -1.05
N GLN A 129 -3.62 -5.72 -0.90
CA GLN A 129 -3.47 -6.68 -2.00
C GLN A 129 -4.82 -7.25 -2.47
N ALA A 130 -5.69 -7.63 -1.54
CA ALA A 130 -6.97 -8.27 -1.85
C ALA A 130 -8.03 -7.28 -2.35
N ASN A 131 -8.00 -6.05 -1.85
CA ASN A 131 -8.90 -4.96 -2.21
C ASN A 131 -8.06 -3.68 -2.36
N PRO A 132 -7.37 -3.50 -3.50
CA PRO A 132 -6.55 -2.32 -3.72
C PRO A 132 -7.41 -1.06 -3.68
N PRO A 133 -6.96 0.00 -3.00
CA PRO A 133 -7.64 1.29 -3.05
C PRO A 133 -7.69 1.78 -4.50
N LYS A 134 -8.77 2.48 -4.82
CA LYS A 134 -8.94 3.17 -6.11
C LYS A 134 -8.69 4.66 -5.87
N PRO A 135 -7.48 5.18 -6.16
CA PRO A 135 -7.19 6.60 -5.97
C PRO A 135 -8.14 7.47 -6.78
N SER A 136 -8.61 8.56 -6.17
CA SER A 136 -9.38 9.57 -6.89
C SER A 136 -8.43 10.62 -7.46
N ASN A 137 -7.69 10.26 -8.51
CA ASN A 137 -6.82 11.24 -9.17
C ASN A 137 -7.70 12.31 -9.85
N PRO A 138 -7.63 13.59 -9.44
CA PRO A 138 -8.48 14.64 -9.97
C PRO A 138 -8.27 14.88 -11.48
N ARG A 139 -7.14 14.46 -12.03
CA ARG A 139 -6.90 14.56 -13.49
C ARG A 139 -7.84 13.68 -14.30
N ARG A 140 -8.36 12.57 -13.74
CA ARG A 140 -9.39 11.74 -14.42
C ARG A 140 -10.65 12.54 -14.73
N VAL A 141 -11.04 13.48 -13.87
CA VAL A 141 -12.17 14.38 -14.12
C VAL A 141 -11.91 15.27 -15.33
N LEU A 142 -10.71 15.86 -15.42
CA LEU A 142 -10.32 16.70 -16.55
C LEU A 142 -10.26 15.91 -17.87
N ILE A 143 -9.73 14.68 -17.83
CA ILE A 143 -9.69 13.80 -19.01
C ILE A 143 -11.10 13.42 -19.44
N SER A 144 -11.98 13.05 -18.50
CA SER A 144 -13.39 12.76 -18.79
C SER A 144 -14.11 13.93 -19.44
N LEU A 145 -13.93 15.15 -18.93
CA LEU A 145 -14.52 16.35 -19.54
C LEU A 145 -14.00 16.57 -20.96
N LYS A 146 -12.70 16.35 -21.20
CA LYS A 146 -12.10 16.48 -22.53
C LYS A 146 -12.60 15.40 -23.50
N LEU A 147 -12.77 14.16 -23.04
CA LEU A 147 -13.35 13.07 -23.84
C LEU A 147 -14.80 13.37 -24.23
N GLN A 148 -15.59 13.94 -23.31
CA GLN A 148 -16.95 14.37 -23.60
C GLN A 148 -17.00 15.46 -24.69
N ASP A 149 -16.12 16.45 -24.60
CA ASP A 149 -16.01 17.51 -25.61
C ASP A 149 -15.58 16.96 -26.98
N LEU A 150 -14.57 16.09 -27.01
CA LEU A 150 -14.10 15.43 -28.24
C LEU A 150 -15.20 14.59 -28.90
N LYS A 151 -16.04 13.92 -28.12
CA LYS A 151 -17.19 13.18 -28.64
C LYS A 151 -18.22 14.09 -29.30
N GLN A 152 -18.49 15.26 -28.70
CA GLN A 152 -19.40 16.22 -29.31
C GLN A 152 -18.83 16.76 -30.63
N GLN A 153 -17.55 17.14 -30.63
CA GLN A 153 -16.85 17.58 -31.85
C GLN A 153 -16.86 16.49 -32.94
N TYR A 154 -16.74 15.22 -32.56
CA TYR A 154 -16.76 14.09 -33.50
C TYR A 154 -18.11 13.98 -34.21
N ARG A 155 -19.22 14.06 -33.47
CA ARG A 155 -20.58 14.04 -34.04
C ARG A 155 -20.84 15.21 -34.98
N ASP A 156 -20.37 16.40 -34.61
CA ASP A 156 -20.51 17.60 -35.43
C ASP A 156 -19.68 17.48 -36.73
N ALA A 157 -18.47 16.91 -36.62
CA ALA A 157 -17.59 16.66 -37.77
C ALA A 157 -18.16 15.58 -38.73
N GLU A 158 -18.70 14.48 -38.21
CA GLU A 158 -19.37 13.44 -39.01
C GLU A 158 -20.60 14.01 -39.74
N SER A 159 -21.37 14.87 -39.08
CA SER A 159 -22.55 15.52 -39.69
C SER A 159 -22.16 16.49 -40.83
N SER A 160 -20.90 16.89 -40.91
CA SER A 160 -20.37 17.84 -41.91
C SER A 160 -19.46 17.19 -42.97
N ASP A 161 -19.35 15.86 -43.00
CA ASP A 161 -18.48 15.08 -43.91
C ASP A 161 -16.99 15.52 -43.90
N ASN A 162 -16.52 16.09 -42.79
CA ASN A 162 -15.15 16.60 -42.67
C ASN A 162 -14.17 15.51 -42.17
N THR A 163 -13.75 14.65 -43.09
CA THR A 163 -12.88 13.48 -42.82
C THR A 163 -11.50 13.80 -42.22
N THR A 164 -10.94 14.97 -42.51
CA THR A 164 -9.66 15.38 -41.89
C THR A 164 -9.85 15.74 -40.42
N ASN A 165 -11.00 16.31 -40.07
CA ASN A 165 -11.32 16.68 -38.70
C ASN A 165 -11.62 15.45 -37.83
N THR A 166 -12.30 14.43 -38.38
CA THR A 166 -12.59 13.18 -37.64
C THR A 166 -11.31 12.38 -37.31
N ALA A 167 -10.33 12.33 -38.23
CA ALA A 167 -9.05 11.69 -37.97
C ALA A 167 -8.25 12.39 -36.84
N GLU A 168 -8.25 13.72 -36.81
CA GLU A 168 -7.60 14.50 -35.77
C GLU A 168 -8.29 14.32 -34.40
N ILE A 169 -9.62 14.27 -34.36
CA ILE A 169 -10.37 14.00 -33.14
C ILE A 169 -10.06 12.60 -32.59
N LYS A 170 -10.02 11.57 -33.45
CA LYS A 170 -9.61 10.21 -33.05
C LYS A 170 -8.20 10.19 -32.46
N ARG A 171 -7.25 10.95 -33.03
CA ARG A 171 -5.90 11.13 -32.50
C ARG A 171 -5.92 11.74 -31.09
N GLN A 172 -6.70 12.80 -30.87
CA GLN A 172 -6.80 13.46 -29.57
C GLN A 172 -7.47 12.57 -28.50
N VAL A 173 -8.45 11.73 -28.88
CA VAL A 173 -9.03 10.72 -27.99
C VAL A 173 -7.97 9.69 -27.59
N ALA A 174 -7.16 9.21 -28.53
CA ALA A 174 -6.07 8.28 -28.24
C ALA A 174 -5.05 8.88 -27.23
N GLU A 175 -4.72 10.17 -27.35
CA GLU A 175 -3.88 10.86 -26.35
C GLU A 175 -4.51 10.89 -24.95
N GLN A 176 -5.83 11.06 -24.86
CA GLN A 176 -6.54 11.04 -23.58
C GLN A 176 -6.58 9.64 -22.97
N ILE A 177 -6.75 8.60 -23.80
CA ILE A 177 -6.64 7.19 -23.38
C ILE A 177 -5.24 6.92 -22.82
N ASP A 178 -4.19 7.36 -23.52
CA ASP A 178 -2.81 7.19 -23.05
C ASP A 178 -2.58 7.90 -21.71
N GLU A 179 -3.03 9.13 -21.55
CA GLU A 179 -2.93 9.82 -20.25
C GLU A 179 -3.72 9.11 -19.14
N TRP A 180 -4.86 8.51 -19.44
CA TRP A 180 -5.63 7.72 -18.47
C TRP A 180 -4.89 6.45 -18.06
N LEU A 181 -4.38 5.69 -19.03
CA LEU A 181 -3.58 4.48 -18.78
C LEU A 181 -2.32 4.81 -17.96
N ARG A 182 -1.78 6.03 -18.13
CA ARG A 182 -0.66 6.55 -17.34
C ARG A 182 -0.97 6.68 -15.89
N ILE A 183 -2.10 7.28 -15.60
CA ILE A 183 -2.59 7.42 -14.23
C ILE A 183 -2.78 6.02 -13.63
N ASN A 184 -3.38 5.07 -14.37
CA ASN A 184 -3.61 3.71 -13.86
C ASN A 184 -2.31 2.96 -13.54
N ALA A 185 -1.31 3.02 -14.42
CA ALA A 185 -0.02 2.36 -14.22
C ALA A 185 0.75 2.95 -13.03
N ALA A 186 0.73 4.28 -12.90
CA ALA A 186 1.32 4.98 -11.77
C ALA A 186 0.67 4.58 -10.44
N GLU A 187 -0.66 4.59 -10.37
CA GLU A 187 -1.42 4.19 -9.18
C GLU A 187 -1.12 2.74 -8.81
N LYS A 188 -1.10 1.83 -9.79
CA LYS A 188 -0.74 0.43 -9.59
C LYS A 188 0.66 0.30 -8.98
N LYS A 189 1.66 0.98 -9.55
CA LYS A 189 3.03 0.96 -9.04
C LYS A 189 3.11 1.48 -7.61
N LEU A 190 2.40 2.56 -7.29
CA LEU A 190 2.39 3.13 -5.94
C LEU A 190 1.72 2.20 -4.92
N ILE A 191 0.66 1.48 -5.32
CA ILE A 191 0.05 0.43 -4.51
C ILE A 191 1.05 -0.71 -4.27
N GLU A 192 1.73 -1.20 -5.32
CA GLU A 192 2.73 -2.26 -5.24
C GLU A 192 3.94 -1.87 -4.36
N ASP A 193 4.42 -0.64 -4.50
CA ASP A 193 5.50 -0.07 -3.69
C ASP A 193 5.07 0.03 -2.21
N SER A 194 3.84 0.49 -1.95
CA SER A 194 3.30 0.59 -0.58
C SER A 194 3.14 -0.78 0.08
N ILE A 195 2.61 -1.78 -0.64
CA ILE A 195 2.55 -3.17 -0.17
C ILE A 195 3.96 -3.68 0.15
N THR A 196 4.93 -3.38 -0.72
CA THR A 196 6.32 -3.78 -0.52
C THR A 196 6.91 -3.18 0.76
N GLN A 197 6.66 -1.89 1.01
CA GLN A 197 7.12 -1.23 2.24
C GLN A 197 6.46 -1.82 3.50
N LEU A 198 5.17 -2.12 3.47
CA LEU A 198 4.47 -2.80 4.57
C LEU A 198 5.06 -4.18 4.85
N VAL A 199 5.37 -4.95 3.80
CA VAL A 199 5.99 -6.28 3.92
C VAL A 199 7.42 -6.17 4.48
N ILE A 200 8.21 -5.19 4.07
CA ILE A 200 9.55 -4.92 4.63
C ILE A 200 9.43 -4.62 6.12
N ALA A 201 8.53 -3.71 6.51
CA ALA A 201 8.30 -3.36 7.90
C ALA A 201 7.91 -4.61 8.72
N ALA A 202 6.96 -5.42 8.23
CA ALA A 202 6.57 -6.67 8.88
C ALA A 202 7.75 -7.66 9.02
N ASP A 203 8.61 -7.80 8.00
CA ASP A 203 9.78 -8.68 8.07
C ASP A 203 10.79 -8.21 9.12
N THR A 204 11.09 -6.91 9.14
CA THR A 204 12.00 -6.31 10.12
C THR A 204 11.43 -6.45 11.52
N GLY A 205 10.14 -6.21 11.72
CA GLY A 205 9.48 -6.37 13.02
C GLY A 205 9.47 -7.82 13.51
N SER A 206 9.24 -8.80 12.62
CA SER A 206 9.32 -10.23 12.95
C SER A 206 10.73 -10.63 13.43
N LYS A 207 11.76 -10.18 12.71
CA LYS A 207 13.16 -10.46 13.09
C LYS A 207 13.57 -9.72 14.37
N LEU A 208 13.07 -8.50 14.58
CA LEU A 208 13.28 -7.75 15.82
C LEU A 208 12.64 -8.47 17.00
N SER A 209 11.39 -8.96 16.86
CA SER A 209 10.73 -9.77 17.91
C SER A 209 11.59 -10.98 18.28
N LYS A 210 12.08 -11.73 17.29
CA LYS A 210 12.94 -12.89 17.53
C LYS A 210 14.26 -12.52 18.21
N LEU A 211 14.88 -11.40 17.81
CA LEU A 211 16.09 -10.89 18.45
C LEU A 211 15.85 -10.50 19.91
N ILE A 212 14.68 -9.92 20.22
CA ILE A 212 14.30 -9.56 21.58
C ILE A 212 14.09 -10.82 22.43
N ASP A 213 13.43 -11.85 21.89
CA ASP A 213 13.16 -13.10 22.61
C ASP A 213 14.43 -13.86 22.98
N GLU A 214 15.41 -13.85 22.08
CA GLU A 214 16.68 -14.55 22.28
C GLU A 214 17.73 -13.66 22.95
N TYR A 215 17.43 -12.39 23.27
CA TYR A 215 18.43 -11.39 23.66
C TYR A 215 19.27 -11.78 24.88
N SER A 216 18.68 -12.47 25.87
CA SER A 216 19.40 -12.93 27.07
C SER A 216 20.39 -14.06 26.81
N ASP A 217 20.22 -14.78 25.70
CA ASP A 217 20.87 -16.05 25.42
C ASP A 217 21.87 -15.94 24.25
N LEU A 218 22.02 -14.73 23.68
CA LEU A 218 22.87 -14.47 22.53
C LEU A 218 24.13 -13.68 22.91
N ASP A 219 25.26 -14.12 22.36
CA ASP A 219 26.51 -13.38 22.45
C ASP A 219 26.45 -12.09 21.61
N PHE A 220 27.26 -11.09 22.01
CA PHE A 220 27.32 -9.79 21.35
C PHE A 220 27.59 -9.88 19.84
N GLU A 221 28.47 -10.80 19.41
CA GLU A 221 28.80 -10.99 18.00
C GLU A 221 27.60 -11.51 17.18
N VAL A 222 26.78 -12.38 17.78
CA VAL A 222 25.56 -12.89 17.16
C VAL A 222 24.50 -11.80 17.09
N ILE A 223 24.36 -11.00 18.15
CA ILE A 223 23.48 -9.82 18.16
C ILE A 223 23.90 -8.83 17.07
N ALA A 224 25.21 -8.55 16.93
CA ALA A 224 25.74 -7.64 15.92
C ALA A 224 25.45 -8.10 14.50
N THR A 225 25.67 -9.39 14.25
CA THR A 225 25.41 -10.02 12.94
C THR A 225 23.93 -9.94 12.58
N ARG A 226 23.03 -10.27 13.53
CA ARG A 226 21.58 -10.21 13.31
C ARG A 226 21.09 -8.78 13.09
N VAL A 227 21.59 -7.82 13.85
CA VAL A 227 21.28 -6.39 13.64
C VAL A 227 21.68 -5.95 12.23
N THR A 228 22.89 -6.33 11.79
CA THR A 228 23.38 -6.01 10.45
C THR A 228 22.52 -6.65 9.36
N GLN A 229 22.09 -7.90 9.55
CA GLN A 229 21.16 -8.57 8.64
C GLN A 229 19.79 -7.88 8.61
N ILE A 230 19.23 -7.48 9.75
CA ILE A 230 17.92 -6.81 9.81
C ILE A 230 17.98 -5.44 9.12
N VAL A 231 19.03 -4.65 9.38
CA VAL A 231 19.23 -3.37 8.73
C VAL A 231 19.50 -3.56 7.23
N GLY A 232 20.32 -4.54 6.86
CA GLY A 232 20.68 -4.85 5.47
C GLY A 232 19.56 -5.50 4.64
N VAL A 233 18.50 -6.04 5.23
CA VAL A 233 17.36 -6.59 4.47
C VAL A 233 16.57 -5.50 3.75
N THR A 234 16.55 -4.26 4.27
CA THR A 234 15.90 -3.13 3.59
C THR A 234 16.42 -2.94 2.18
N SER A 235 17.75 -2.98 1.99
CA SER A 235 18.37 -2.79 0.67
C SER A 235 18.10 -3.93 -0.31
N SER A 236 17.77 -5.13 0.20
CA SER A 236 17.55 -6.32 -0.63
C SER A 236 16.15 -6.43 -1.23
N LEU A 237 15.17 -5.65 -0.73
CA LEU A 237 13.78 -5.62 -1.21
C LEU A 237 13.44 -4.30 -1.90
N THR A 238 14.08 -3.19 -1.54
CA THR A 238 14.01 -1.94 -2.32
C THR A 238 14.61 -2.15 -3.71
N GLY A 239 13.80 -1.99 -4.76
CA GLY A 239 14.22 -2.16 -6.15
C GLY A 239 14.07 -3.59 -6.72
N LYS A 240 13.44 -4.52 -5.98
CA LYS A 240 13.04 -5.83 -6.51
C LYS A 240 11.57 -5.83 -6.96
N ASP A 241 11.30 -6.67 -7.94
CA ASP A 241 9.99 -6.86 -8.57
C ASP A 241 8.90 -7.26 -7.56
N TYR A 242 7.68 -6.74 -7.72
CA TYR A 242 6.54 -6.93 -6.79
C TYR A 242 6.25 -8.41 -6.47
N SER A 243 6.54 -9.30 -7.42
CA SER A 243 6.50 -10.76 -7.28
C SER A 243 7.31 -11.28 -6.07
N SER A 244 8.45 -10.65 -5.77
CA SER A 244 9.29 -10.96 -4.62
C SER A 244 8.64 -10.56 -3.31
N ALA A 245 7.98 -9.38 -3.27
CA ALA A 245 7.23 -8.94 -2.10
C ALA A 245 6.05 -9.88 -1.79
N LEU A 246 5.35 -10.36 -2.82
CA LEU A 246 4.27 -11.34 -2.66
C LEU A 246 4.75 -12.68 -2.09
N THR A 247 5.89 -13.17 -2.58
CA THR A 247 6.51 -14.40 -2.06
C THR A 247 6.89 -14.20 -0.59
N LYS A 248 7.52 -13.05 -0.28
CA LYS A 248 7.94 -12.71 1.06
C LYS A 248 6.77 -12.57 2.03
N MET A 249 5.67 -11.98 1.58
CA MET A 249 4.42 -11.87 2.34
C MET A 249 3.87 -13.25 2.73
N LYS A 250 3.85 -14.21 1.80
CA LYS A 250 3.45 -15.60 2.10
C LYS A 250 4.40 -16.27 3.09
N THR A 251 5.71 -16.07 2.95
CA THR A 251 6.69 -16.59 3.91
C THR A 251 6.48 -16.01 5.29
N LEU A 252 6.25 -14.70 5.40
CA LEU A 252 5.97 -14.00 6.65
C LEU A 252 4.71 -14.51 7.33
N GLU A 253 3.65 -14.74 6.57
CA GLU A 253 2.42 -15.35 7.09
C GLU A 253 2.70 -16.74 7.69
N THR A 254 3.47 -17.58 6.99
CA THR A 254 3.87 -18.90 7.53
C THR A 254 4.70 -18.75 8.81
N THR A 255 5.65 -17.79 8.84
CA THR A 255 6.48 -17.52 10.03
C THR A 255 5.63 -17.07 11.22
N ILE A 256 4.71 -16.11 11.01
CA ILE A 256 3.81 -15.62 12.06
C ILE A 256 2.88 -16.72 12.57
N ASN A 257 2.36 -17.58 11.68
CA ASN A 257 1.49 -18.70 12.09
C ASN A 257 2.25 -19.82 12.82
N SER A 258 3.56 -19.95 12.59
CA SER A 258 4.41 -20.94 13.24
C SER A 258 4.95 -20.45 14.59
N ASP A 259 5.03 -19.14 14.79
CA ASP A 259 5.39 -18.51 16.06
C ASP A 259 4.16 -18.42 16.98
N PRO A 260 4.13 -19.15 18.11
CA PRO A 260 2.95 -19.17 18.99
C PRO A 260 2.54 -17.79 19.48
N THR A 261 3.51 -16.91 19.72
CA THR A 261 3.28 -15.58 20.27
C THR A 261 2.73 -14.63 19.20
N LEU A 262 3.35 -14.61 18.02
CA LEU A 262 2.86 -13.80 16.90
C LEU A 262 1.49 -14.30 16.41
N ARG A 263 1.24 -15.61 16.44
CA ARG A 263 -0.07 -16.19 16.11
C ARG A 263 -1.17 -15.75 17.07
N ASP A 264 -0.89 -15.66 18.36
CA ASP A 264 -1.86 -15.15 19.33
C ASP A 264 -2.19 -13.67 19.07
N PHE A 265 -1.18 -12.84 18.75
CA PHE A 265 -1.41 -11.46 18.31
C PHE A 265 -2.22 -11.39 17.01
N LEU A 266 -1.93 -12.24 16.02
CA LEU A 266 -2.68 -12.33 14.77
C LEU A 266 -4.16 -12.63 15.03
N ARG A 267 -4.45 -13.57 15.93
CA ARG A 267 -5.82 -13.91 16.32
C ARG A 267 -6.50 -12.73 17.02
N ASP A 268 -5.84 -12.13 18.01
CA ASP A 268 -6.39 -11.02 18.79
C ASP A 268 -6.69 -9.78 17.92
N VAL A 269 -5.79 -9.43 17.00
CA VAL A 269 -5.99 -8.32 16.07
C VAL A 269 -7.13 -8.65 15.10
N SER A 270 -7.13 -9.84 14.48
CA SER A 270 -8.16 -10.25 13.50
C SER A 270 -9.57 -10.33 14.08
N ILE A 271 -9.71 -10.66 15.38
CA ILE A 271 -11.00 -10.70 16.07
C ILE A 271 -11.51 -9.29 16.38
N LYS A 272 -10.65 -8.37 16.84
CA LYS A 272 -11.07 -7.00 17.14
C LYS A 272 -11.48 -6.21 15.91
N THR A 273 -10.85 -6.44 14.75
CA THR A 273 -11.26 -5.86 13.46
C THR A 273 -12.68 -6.26 13.06
N ARG A 274 -13.23 -7.37 13.59
CA ARG A 274 -14.58 -7.86 13.27
C ARG A 274 -15.69 -7.40 14.22
N LEU A 275 -15.38 -6.81 15.38
CA LEU A 275 -16.36 -6.68 16.47
C LEU A 275 -16.79 -5.26 16.88
N THR A 276 -16.06 -4.17 16.59
CA THR A 276 -16.57 -2.80 16.90
C THR A 276 -15.77 -1.65 16.27
N PRO A 277 -16.41 -0.61 15.70
CA PRO A 277 -15.79 0.68 15.41
C PRO A 277 -15.94 1.59 16.65
N THR A 278 -15.07 1.43 17.65
CA THR A 278 -15.03 2.33 18.82
C THR A 278 -13.69 3.05 18.88
N SER A 279 -13.78 4.37 19.05
CA SER A 279 -12.74 5.40 19.00
C SER A 279 -11.67 5.35 20.11
N GLN A 280 -11.12 4.17 20.44
CA GLN A 280 -9.97 4.10 21.35
C GLN A 280 -8.87 3.19 20.80
N PRO A 281 -7.68 3.74 20.48
CA PRO A 281 -6.53 2.98 20.03
C PRO A 281 -5.90 2.30 21.27
N LYS A 282 -6.28 1.07 21.57
CA LYS A 282 -5.72 0.29 22.69
C LYS A 282 -5.53 -1.19 22.34
N LEU A 283 -4.88 -1.48 21.21
CA LEU A 283 -4.58 -2.86 20.80
C LEU A 283 -3.15 -3.29 21.14
N CYS A 284 -2.15 -2.41 20.92
CA CYS A 284 -0.77 -2.69 21.31
C CYS A 284 -0.50 -2.49 22.82
N GLN A 285 -1.51 -2.06 23.59
CA GLN A 285 -1.51 -2.11 25.05
C GLN A 285 -2.42 -3.26 25.49
N LYS A 286 -1.84 -4.36 25.98
CA LYS A 286 -2.53 -5.25 26.91
C LYS A 286 -1.94 -5.03 28.29
N LEU A 287 -2.86 -4.76 29.21
CA LEU A 287 -2.71 -4.51 30.63
C LEU A 287 -1.74 -5.50 31.28
N GLY A 288 -0.97 -4.98 32.24
CA GLY A 288 -0.14 -5.80 33.12
C GLY A 288 -0.92 -6.78 33.98
#